data_AF-A0A657AL25-F1
#
_entry.id   AF-A0A657AL25-F1
#
_cell.length_a   1.000
_cell.length_b   1.000
_cell.length_c   1.000
_cell.angle_alpha   90.00
_cell.angle_beta   90.00
_cell.angle_gamma   90.00
#
_symmetry.space_group_name_H-M   'P 1'
#
loop_
_entity.id
_entity.type
_entity.pdbx_description
1 polymer ?
#
loop_
_entity_poly.entity_id
_entity_poly.type
_entity_poly.pdbx_seq_one_letter_code
_entity_poly.pdbx_strand_id
1 'polypeptide(L)'
;MGDLYKSIDQGYKSAFDKWPTKRLTELLSDLVSDHQPPIVRGRRVKLRHAHQGGSNPPIIVVHGSKTDDLPDSYKRYLEKSFRKVLKIKGTPIRFEFKSSDNPFASPTNKMNEKQRAKKARITKSREFGNRRGKNSTRKSKGKGSTSR
;
A
#
# COMPACT_ATOMS: atom_id res chain seq x y z
N MET A 1 20.49 4.89 41.70
CA MET A 1 21.53 5.06 40.65
C MET A 1 21.74 3.81 39.77
N GLY A 2 21.36 2.59 40.19
CA GLY A 2 21.55 1.38 39.36
C GLY A 2 20.55 1.17 38.20
N ASP A 3 19.45 1.92 38.15
CA ASP A 3 18.37 1.69 37.18
C ASP A 3 18.64 2.29 35.79
N LEU A 4 19.52 3.30 35.71
CA LEU A 4 19.91 3.94 34.45
C LEU A 4 20.73 2.97 33.58
N TYR A 5 21.78 2.38 34.15
CA TYR A 5 22.63 1.42 33.43
C TYR A 5 21.86 0.19 32.97
N LYS A 6 20.93 -0.32 33.79
CA LYS A 6 20.03 -1.43 33.41
C LYS A 6 19.14 -1.07 32.22
N SER A 7 18.61 0.15 32.20
CA SER A 7 17.74 0.63 31.11
C SER A 7 18.51 0.79 29.80
N ILE A 8 19.76 1.27 29.86
CA ILE A 8 20.66 1.38 28.71
C ILE A 8 20.98 0.00 28.14
N ASP A 9 21.39 -0.94 29.00
CA ASP A 9 21.70 -2.32 28.59
C ASP A 9 20.47 -3.02 27.98
N GLN A 10 19.28 -2.81 28.55
CA GLN A 10 18.04 -3.34 27.98
C GLN A 10 17.71 -2.76 26.60
N GLY A 11 17.92 -1.45 26.41
CA GLY A 11 17.75 -0.79 25.11
C GLY A 11 18.72 -1.31 24.07
N TYR A 12 19.99 -1.47 24.46
CA TYR A 12 21.04 -2.03 23.62
C TYR A 12 20.72 -3.48 23.21
N LYS A 13 20.39 -4.35 24.16
CA LYS A 13 19.98 -5.74 23.88
C LYS A 13 18.80 -5.78 22.90
N SER A 14 17.77 -4.98 23.15
CA SER A 14 16.60 -4.89 22.28
C SER A 14 16.95 -4.40 20.86
N ALA A 15 17.96 -3.54 20.71
CA ALA A 15 18.39 -3.03 19.41
C ALA A 15 19.15 -4.07 18.58
N PHE A 16 19.91 -4.93 19.24
CA PHE A 16 20.81 -5.93 18.63
C PHE A 16 20.27 -7.36 18.68
N ASP A 17 19.11 -7.58 19.30
CA ASP A 17 18.48 -8.89 19.36
C ASP A 17 18.27 -9.47 17.96
N LYS A 18 18.53 -10.77 17.84
CA LYS A 18 18.36 -11.54 16.61
C LYS A 18 17.23 -12.54 16.78
N TRP A 19 16.26 -12.50 15.88
CA TRP A 19 15.16 -13.46 15.87
C TRP A 19 15.21 -14.33 14.61
N PRO A 20 15.07 -15.67 14.74
CA PRO A 20 15.04 -16.53 13.57
C PRO A 20 13.80 -16.24 12.72
N THR A 21 13.96 -16.31 11.39
CA THR A 21 12.89 -16.07 10.40
C THR A 21 11.62 -16.88 10.68
N LYS A 22 11.77 -18.13 11.14
CA LYS A 22 10.65 -18.99 11.53
C LYS A 22 9.79 -18.35 12.61
N ARG A 23 10.40 -17.88 13.71
CA ARG A 23 9.70 -17.24 14.82
C ARG A 23 8.96 -15.97 14.38
N LEU A 24 9.58 -15.15 13.54
CA LEU A 24 8.94 -13.93 13.02
C LEU A 24 7.76 -14.25 12.08
N THR A 25 7.89 -15.31 11.28
CA THR A 25 6.85 -15.74 10.36
C THR A 25 5.66 -16.38 11.09
N GLU A 26 5.90 -17.21 12.10
CA GLU A 26 4.85 -17.76 12.97
C GLU A 26 4.11 -16.64 13.69
N LEU A 27 4.84 -15.72 14.32
CA LEU A 27 4.25 -14.55 14.96
C LEU A 27 3.42 -13.71 14.00
N LEU A 28 3.90 -13.49 12.77
CA LEU A 28 3.13 -12.78 11.75
C LEU A 28 1.82 -13.51 11.43
N SER A 29 1.87 -14.83 11.25
CA SER A 29 0.71 -15.66 10.95
C SER A 29 -0.34 -15.57 12.06
N ASP A 30 0.11 -15.68 13.32
CA ASP A 30 -0.77 -15.58 14.49
C ASP A 30 -1.47 -14.22 14.56
N LEU A 31 -0.72 -13.13 14.37
CA LEU A 31 -1.25 -11.77 14.39
C LEU A 31 -2.21 -11.47 13.24
N VAL A 32 -1.99 -12.06 12.08
CA VAL A 32 -2.87 -11.96 10.90
C VAL A 32 -4.14 -12.78 11.07
N SER A 33 -4.05 -13.91 11.78
CA SER A 33 -5.20 -14.74 12.12
C SER A 33 -6.11 -14.01 13.11
N ASP A 34 -5.52 -13.39 14.14
CA ASP A 34 -6.25 -12.63 15.16
C ASP A 34 -6.89 -11.35 14.58
N HIS A 35 -6.14 -10.60 13.78
CA HIS A 35 -6.64 -9.41 13.12
C HIS A 35 -6.31 -9.44 11.62
N GLN A 36 -7.34 -9.69 10.80
CA GLN A 36 -7.15 -9.82 9.36
C GLN A 36 -6.86 -8.47 8.68
N PRO A 37 -5.96 -8.44 7.67
CA PRO A 37 -5.75 -7.27 6.84
C PRO A 37 -7.05 -6.82 6.14
N PRO A 38 -7.29 -5.50 6.05
CA PRO A 38 -8.46 -4.98 5.35
C PRO A 38 -8.38 -5.28 3.84
N ILE A 39 -9.54 -5.33 3.20
CA ILE A 39 -9.65 -5.46 1.75
C ILE A 39 -9.39 -4.08 1.14
N VAL A 40 -8.37 -4.00 0.27
CA VAL A 40 -8.01 -2.76 -0.42
C VAL A 40 -8.16 -2.98 -1.92
N ARG A 41 -8.90 -2.08 -2.58
CA ARG A 41 -9.18 -2.15 -4.04
C ARG A 41 -9.73 -3.52 -4.47
N GLY A 42 -10.69 -4.04 -3.69
CA GLY A 42 -11.42 -5.29 -3.97
C GLY A 42 -10.62 -6.59 -3.78
N ARG A 43 -9.39 -6.55 -3.27
CA ARG A 43 -8.62 -7.76 -2.92
C ARG A 43 -7.98 -7.62 -1.54
N ARG A 44 -7.85 -8.73 -0.82
CA ARG A 44 -7.16 -8.75 0.47
C ARG A 44 -5.64 -8.76 0.27
N VAL A 45 -4.92 -7.99 1.09
CA VAL A 45 -3.45 -8.03 1.18
C VAL A 45 -3.03 -9.36 1.79
N LYS A 46 -2.06 -10.05 1.17
CA LYS A 46 -1.57 -11.35 1.68
C LYS A 46 -0.15 -11.18 2.20
N LEU A 47 0.03 -11.26 3.51
CA LEU A 47 1.35 -11.30 4.15
C LEU A 47 1.78 -12.77 4.25
N ARG A 48 3.00 -13.10 3.79
CA ARG A 48 3.46 -14.50 3.64
C ARG A 48 4.53 -14.88 4.64
N HIS A 49 5.57 -14.07 4.76
CA HIS A 49 6.67 -14.33 5.67
C HIS A 49 7.30 -13.03 6.14
N ALA A 50 8.01 -13.10 7.26
CA ALA A 50 8.76 -12.00 7.81
C ALA A 50 10.18 -12.44 8.17
N HIS A 51 11.15 -11.56 7.92
CA HIS A 51 12.53 -11.77 8.36
C HIS A 51 13.11 -10.47 8.92
N GLN A 52 14.20 -10.60 9.68
CA GLN A 52 14.93 -9.46 10.19
C GLN A 52 15.88 -8.93 9.11
N GLY A 53 15.64 -7.71 8.63
CA GLY A 53 16.46 -7.05 7.60
C GLY A 53 17.69 -6.33 8.15
N GLY A 54 17.66 -5.93 9.42
CA GLY A 54 18.74 -5.17 10.05
C GLY A 54 18.66 -5.20 11.57
N SER A 55 19.77 -4.82 12.21
CA SER A 55 19.90 -4.67 13.66
C SER A 55 20.27 -3.21 13.96
N ASN A 56 19.62 -2.61 14.96
CA ASN A 56 19.78 -1.21 15.40
C ASN A 56 19.42 -0.09 14.38
N PRO A 57 18.15 0.36 14.31
CA PRO A 57 16.98 -0.21 14.99
C PRO A 57 16.56 -1.54 14.34
N PRO A 58 15.92 -2.47 15.08
CA PRO A 58 15.40 -3.69 14.50
C PRO A 58 14.48 -3.41 13.30
N ILE A 59 14.87 -3.93 12.13
CA ILE A 59 14.07 -3.82 10.89
C ILE A 59 13.44 -5.16 10.61
N ILE A 60 12.11 -5.20 10.55
CA ILE A 60 11.33 -6.38 10.18
C ILE A 60 10.82 -6.16 8.76
N VAL A 61 11.30 -6.99 7.84
CA VAL A 61 10.87 -6.99 6.44
C VAL A 61 9.77 -8.02 6.29
N VAL A 62 8.58 -7.58 5.89
CA VAL A 62 7.42 -8.43 5.64
C VAL A 62 7.21 -8.54 4.14
N HIS A 63 7.21 -9.78 3.65
CA HIS A 63 6.96 -10.08 2.25
C HIS A 63 5.53 -10.52 2.02
N GLY A 64 4.96 -10.09 0.90
CA GLY A 64 3.60 -10.46 0.56
C GLY A 64 3.18 -10.05 -0.85
N SER A 65 1.87 -10.09 -1.05
CA SER A 65 1.21 -9.57 -2.24
C SER A 65 0.42 -8.32 -1.88
N LYS A 66 0.57 -7.26 -2.69
CA LYS A 66 -0.06 -5.95 -2.50
C LYS A 66 0.25 -5.32 -1.15
N THR A 67 1.48 -5.47 -0.67
CA THR A 67 1.85 -4.93 0.63
C THR A 67 1.95 -3.40 0.61
N ASP A 68 2.12 -2.81 -0.58
CA ASP A 68 2.12 -1.35 -0.79
C ASP A 68 0.75 -0.72 -0.56
N ASP A 69 -0.32 -1.49 -0.78
CA ASP A 69 -1.71 -1.07 -0.55
C ASP A 69 -2.10 -1.20 0.94
N LEU A 70 -1.21 -1.64 1.83
CA LEU A 70 -1.53 -1.86 3.24
C LEU A 70 -1.72 -0.53 3.98
N PRO A 71 -2.88 -0.30 4.64
CA PRO A 71 -3.12 0.94 5.37
C PRO A 71 -2.16 1.13 6.54
N ASP A 72 -1.80 2.38 6.82
CA ASP A 72 -0.85 2.71 7.90
C ASP A 72 -1.38 2.32 9.30
N SER A 73 -2.71 2.30 9.47
CA SER A 73 -3.34 1.78 10.69
C SER A 73 -2.96 0.32 10.97
N TYR A 74 -2.94 -0.51 9.92
CA TYR A 74 -2.58 -1.92 10.03
C TYR A 74 -1.05 -2.10 10.22
N LYS A 75 -0.23 -1.26 9.59
CA LYS A 75 1.22 -1.23 9.84
C LYS A 75 1.53 -0.93 11.31
N ARG A 76 0.84 0.06 11.89
CA ARG A 76 0.95 0.40 13.32
C ARG A 76 0.47 -0.73 14.25
N TYR A 77 -0.58 -1.44 13.85
CA TYR A 77 -1.02 -2.63 14.57
C TYR A 77 0.08 -3.69 14.62
N LEU A 78 0.67 -4.04 13.46
CA LEU A 78 1.78 -4.99 13.42
C LEU A 78 2.96 -4.52 14.25
N GLU A 79 3.36 -3.26 14.13
CA GLU A 79 4.45 -2.68 14.92
C GLU A 79 4.20 -2.82 16.43
N LYS A 80 3.02 -2.41 16.90
CA LYS A 80 2.64 -2.49 18.31
C LYS A 80 2.60 -3.94 18.81
N SER A 81 2.06 -4.85 18.01
CA SER A 81 1.94 -6.26 18.37
C SER A 81 3.29 -6.97 18.42
N PHE A 82 4.14 -6.76 17.41
CA PHE A 82 5.52 -7.28 17.43
C PHE A 82 6.32 -6.73 18.60
N ARG A 83 6.21 -5.43 18.89
CA ARG A 83 6.88 -4.81 20.04
C ARG A 83 6.48 -5.45 21.36
N LYS A 84 5.19 -5.75 21.54
CA LYS A 84 4.69 -6.42 22.75
C LYS A 84 5.23 -7.84 22.88
N VAL A 85 5.15 -8.64 21.82
CA VAL A 85 5.51 -10.07 21.88
C VAL A 85 7.03 -10.27 21.95
N LEU A 86 7.81 -9.47 21.22
CA LEU A 86 9.27 -9.51 21.26
C LEU A 86 9.84 -8.77 22.49
N LYS A 87 9.01 -8.10 23.29
CA LYS A 87 9.38 -7.36 24.51
C LYS A 87 10.47 -6.30 24.29
N ILE A 88 10.48 -5.69 23.11
CA ILE A 88 11.47 -4.69 22.70
C ILE A 88 11.23 -3.39 23.48
N LYS A 89 12.27 -2.92 24.17
CA LYS A 89 12.27 -1.66 24.93
C LYS A 89 13.44 -0.77 24.50
N GLY A 90 13.30 0.54 24.65
CA GLY A 90 14.37 1.51 24.34
C GLY A 90 14.56 1.81 22.85
N THR A 91 14.18 0.90 21.94
CA THR A 91 14.41 1.05 20.49
C THR A 91 13.10 0.89 19.70
N PRO A 92 12.82 1.76 18.70
CA PRO A 92 11.67 1.58 17.82
C PRO A 92 11.87 0.39 16.88
N ILE A 93 10.78 -0.24 16.44
CA ILE A 93 10.82 -1.28 15.40
C ILE A 93 10.46 -0.63 14.07
N ARG A 94 11.27 -0.85 13.04
CA ARG A 94 10.96 -0.41 11.69
C ARG A 94 10.37 -1.57 10.90
N PHE A 95 9.26 -1.31 10.21
CA PHE A 95 8.65 -2.26 9.29
C PHE A 95 8.88 -1.83 7.85
N GLU A 96 9.38 -2.77 7.05
CA GLU A 96 9.44 -2.63 5.61
C GLU A 96 8.55 -3.67 4.96
N PHE A 97 7.75 -3.24 3.99
CA PHE A 97 6.80 -4.10 3.31
C PHE A 97 7.26 -4.27 1.87
N LYS A 98 7.56 -5.51 1.47
CA LYS A 98 8.03 -5.83 0.12
C LYS A 98 6.98 -6.66 -0.61
N SER A 99 6.45 -6.07 -1.68
CA SER A 99 5.63 -6.79 -2.65
C SER A 99 6.52 -7.68 -3.51
N SER A 100 6.07 -8.90 -3.79
CA SER A 100 6.72 -9.74 -4.79
C SER A 100 6.59 -9.06 -6.17
N ASP A 101 7.72 -8.68 -6.77
CA ASP A 101 7.76 -8.29 -8.17
C ASP A 101 7.64 -9.53 -9.05
N ASN A 102 7.00 -9.40 -10.22
CA ASN A 102 6.92 -10.47 -11.20
C ASN A 102 7.95 -10.19 -12.31
N PRO A 103 9.08 -10.93 -12.37
CA PRO A 103 10.13 -10.69 -13.36
C PRO A 103 9.66 -10.94 -14.81
N PHE A 104 8.54 -11.64 -15.00
CA PHE A 104 7.93 -11.89 -16.31
C PHE A 104 6.76 -10.95 -16.61
N ALA A 105 6.52 -9.93 -15.77
CA ALA A 105 5.65 -8.84 -16.12
C ALA A 105 6.32 -8.02 -17.24
N SER A 106 6.22 -8.52 -18.46
CA SER A 106 6.38 -7.65 -19.63
C SER A 106 5.44 -6.45 -19.42
N PRO A 107 5.86 -5.20 -19.70
CA PRO A 107 4.98 -4.04 -19.66
C PRO A 107 3.98 -4.11 -20.82
N THR A 108 3.09 -5.11 -20.79
CA THR A 108 2.12 -5.40 -21.84
C THR A 108 0.78 -4.85 -21.43
N ASN A 109 0.72 -3.52 -21.36
CA ASN A 109 -0.52 -2.81 -21.65
C ASN A 109 -0.27 -1.74 -22.70
N LYS A 110 0.49 -2.09 -23.75
CA LYS A 110 0.43 -1.33 -24.99
C LYS A 110 -0.91 -1.70 -25.62
N MET A 111 -1.91 -0.82 -25.50
CA MET A 111 -3.18 -0.97 -26.20
C MET A 111 -2.91 -1.41 -27.64
N ASN A 112 -3.55 -2.50 -28.07
CA ASN A 112 -3.45 -2.96 -29.45
C ASN A 112 -3.87 -1.82 -30.39
N GLU A 113 -3.30 -1.72 -31.59
CA GLU A 113 -3.53 -0.62 -32.52
C GLU A 113 -5.04 -0.41 -32.79
N LYS A 114 -5.78 -1.52 -32.92
CA LYS A 114 -7.25 -1.54 -33.02
C LYS A 114 -7.95 -0.94 -31.79
N GLN A 115 -7.44 -1.20 -30.58
CA GLN A 115 -7.99 -0.66 -29.33
C GLN A 115 -7.71 0.85 -29.19
N ARG A 116 -6.53 1.33 -29.62
CA ARG A 116 -6.20 2.76 -29.67
C ARG A 116 -7.10 3.51 -30.65
N ALA A 117 -7.27 2.96 -31.85
CA ALA A 117 -8.15 3.52 -32.88
C ALA A 117 -9.62 3.57 -32.40
N LYS A 118 -10.11 2.50 -31.75
CA LYS A 118 -11.46 2.45 -31.18
C LYS A 118 -11.64 3.49 -30.08
N LYS A 119 -10.69 3.64 -29.16
CA LYS A 119 -10.74 4.64 -28.09
C LYS A 119 -10.75 6.06 -28.67
N ALA A 120 -9.83 6.36 -29.60
CA ALA A 120 -9.74 7.65 -30.28
C ALA A 120 -11.03 8.00 -31.04
N ARG A 121 -11.64 7.02 -31.72
CA ARG A 121 -12.94 7.20 -32.40
C ARG A 121 -14.06 7.52 -31.41
N ILE A 122 -14.10 6.86 -30.25
CA ILE A 122 -15.09 7.11 -29.20
C ILE A 122 -14.90 8.50 -28.57
N THR A 123 -13.66 8.93 -28.30
CA THR A 123 -13.42 10.29 -27.78
C THR A 123 -13.84 11.35 -28.79
N LYS A 124 -13.47 11.15 -30.07
CA LYS A 124 -13.82 12.08 -31.15
C LYS A 124 -15.33 12.18 -31.35
N SER A 125 -16.06 11.05 -31.32
CA SER A 125 -17.52 11.06 -31.44
C SER A 125 -18.20 11.74 -30.26
N ARG A 126 -17.69 11.54 -29.03
CA ARG A 126 -18.16 12.25 -27.82
C ARG A 126 -17.94 13.76 -27.93
N GLU A 127 -16.78 14.20 -28.39
CA GLU A 127 -16.48 15.61 -28.59
C GLU A 127 -17.39 16.25 -29.65
N PHE A 128 -17.61 15.57 -30.79
CA PHE A 128 -18.53 16.05 -31.82
C PHE A 128 -19.97 16.17 -31.32
N GLY A 129 -20.46 15.20 -30.54
CA GLY A 129 -21.78 15.26 -29.91
C GLY A 129 -21.90 16.45 -28.95
N ASN A 130 -20.88 16.67 -28.13
CA ASN A 130 -20.87 17.76 -27.15
C ASN A 130 -20.79 19.16 -27.82
N ARG A 131 -20.05 19.28 -28.92
CA ARG A 131 -20.00 20.51 -29.74
C ARG A 131 -21.33 20.82 -30.42
N ARG A 132 -22.04 19.81 -30.95
CA ARG A 132 -23.39 19.99 -31.53
C ARG A 132 -24.40 20.44 -30.48
N GLY A 133 -24.37 19.87 -29.28
CA GLY A 133 -25.23 20.28 -28.17
C GLY A 133 -24.99 21.72 -27.69
N LYS A 134 -23.74 22.19 -27.68
CA LYS A 134 -23.40 23.59 -27.35
C LYS A 134 -23.87 24.59 -28.43
N ASN A 135 -23.81 24.21 -29.71
CA ASN A 135 -24.25 25.09 -30.79
C ASN A 135 -25.79 25.19 -30.88
N SER A 136 -26.53 24.13 -30.57
CA SER A 136 -28.00 24.19 -30.52
C SER A 136 -28.51 25.06 -29.36
N THR A 137 -27.89 24.96 -28.18
CA THR A 137 -28.22 25.79 -27.00
C THR A 137 -27.86 27.26 -27.16
N ARG A 138 -26.79 27.60 -27.90
CA ARG A 138 -26.49 29.00 -28.27
C ARG A 138 -27.49 29.57 -29.29
N LYS A 139 -27.94 28.75 -30.25
CA LYS A 139 -28.90 29.17 -31.29
C LYS A 139 -30.31 29.41 -30.75
N SER A 140 -30.73 28.69 -29.70
CA SER A 140 -32.02 28.94 -29.04
C SER A 140 -32.01 30.20 -28.17
N LYS A 141 -30.90 30.56 -27.54
CA LYS A 141 -30.77 31.81 -26.75
C LYS A 141 -30.69 33.09 -27.60
N GLY A 142 -30.25 33.01 -28.85
CA GLY A 142 -30.15 34.18 -29.75
C GLY A 142 -31.46 34.58 -30.46
N LYS A 143 -32.55 33.80 -30.32
CA LYS A 143 -33.85 34.09 -30.96
C LYS A 143 -34.84 34.87 -30.08
N GLY A 144 -34.44 35.31 -28.89
CA GLY A 144 -35.30 36.00 -27.93
C GLY A 144 -35.12 37.53 -27.81
N SER A 145 -34.28 38.18 -28.62
CA SER A 145 -33.96 39.62 -28.46
C SER A 145 -34.31 40.46 -29.68
N THR A 146 -35.53 40.32 -30.18
CA THR A 146 -36.10 41.27 -31.16
C THR A 146 -37.59 41.45 -30.87
N SER A 147 -37.92 42.16 -29.79
CA SER A 147 -39.23 42.81 -29.67
C SER A 147 -39.06 44.31 -29.85
N ARG A 148 -39.85 44.87 -30.78
CA ARG A 148 -40.17 46.29 -30.83
C ARG A 148 -40.94 46.71 -29.59
#